data_AF-A0A0R3QRH1-F1
#
_entry.id   AF-A0A0R3QRH1-F1
#
_cell.length_a   1.000
_cell.length_b   1.000
_cell.length_c   1.000
_cell.angle_alpha   90.00
_cell.angle_beta   90.00
_cell.angle_gamma   90.00
#
_symmetry.space_group_name_H-M   'P 1'
#
loop_
_entity.id
_entity.type
_entity.pdbx_description
1 polymer ?
#
loop_
_entity_poly.entity_id
_entity_poly.type
_entity_poly.pdbx_seq_one_letter_code
_entity_poly.pdbx_strand_id
1 'polypeptide(L)'
;MPSKPRVDRIKICYTAAMHLNYGWRVSGYPCTPFNNAATKYIPQLHRITVRFCRKNECSAGVRHFISSGLLSQFASENPSIVVYVQPIRFVN
;
A
#
# COMPACT_ATOMS: atom_id res chain seq x y z
N MET A 1 -33.48 12.53 39.88
CA MET A 1 -32.11 12.10 39.53
C MET A 1 -31.76 12.71 38.18
N PRO A 2 -30.64 13.45 38.04
CA PRO A 2 -30.23 13.95 36.73
C PRO A 2 -29.95 12.75 35.81
N SER A 3 -30.28 12.88 34.52
CA SER A 3 -30.03 11.84 33.53
C SER A 3 -28.53 11.56 33.47
N LYS A 4 -28.10 10.36 33.87
CA LYS A 4 -26.71 9.92 33.68
C LYS A 4 -26.47 9.80 32.16
N PRO A 5 -25.57 10.60 31.55
CA PRO A 5 -25.25 10.44 30.14
C PRO A 5 -24.65 9.04 29.92
N ARG A 6 -25.15 8.29 28.94
CA ARG A 6 -24.66 6.92 28.65
C ARG A 6 -23.18 6.97 28.24
N VAL A 7 -22.32 6.49 29.13
CA VAL A 7 -20.85 6.49 29.00
C VAL A 7 -20.38 5.73 27.75
N ASP A 8 -21.22 4.84 27.21
CA ASP A 8 -20.95 4.01 26.03
C ASP A 8 -20.64 4.82 24.76
N ARG A 9 -21.27 6.00 24.59
CA ARG A 9 -20.97 6.88 23.44
C ARG A 9 -19.66 7.65 23.60
N ILE A 10 -19.26 7.97 24.83
CA ILE A 10 -18.00 8.67 25.11
C ILE A 10 -16.82 7.70 24.93
N LYS A 11 -17.00 6.42 25.28
CA LYS A 11 -15.95 5.40 25.15
C LYS A 11 -15.47 5.24 23.72
N ILE A 12 -16.36 5.21 22.73
CA ILE A 12 -15.96 5.10 21.31
C ILE A 12 -15.16 6.34 20.88
N CYS A 13 -15.61 7.54 21.22
CA CYS A 13 -14.88 8.77 20.92
C CYS A 13 -13.51 8.82 21.61
N TYR A 14 -13.42 8.39 22.88
CA TYR A 14 -12.18 8.33 23.64
C TYR A 14 -11.20 7.28 23.07
N THR A 15 -11.71 6.11 22.68
CA THR A 15 -10.91 5.04 22.09
C THR A 15 -10.40 5.46 20.71
N ALA A 16 -11.23 6.09 19.88
CA ALA A 16 -10.82 6.67 18.60
C ALA A 16 -9.78 7.80 18.77
N ALA A 17 -9.95 8.68 19.77
CA ALA A 17 -8.99 9.74 20.08
C ALA A 17 -7.66 9.20 20.61
N MET A 18 -7.68 8.12 21.41
CA MET A 18 -6.48 7.36 21.81
C MET A 18 -5.78 6.76 20.58
N HIS A 19 -6.52 6.07 19.70
CA HIS A 19 -5.94 5.49 18.49
C HIS A 19 -5.38 6.55 17.53
N LEU A 20 -5.97 7.75 17.46
CA LEU A 20 -5.41 8.88 16.71
C LEU A 20 -4.10 9.39 17.32
N ASN A 21 -4.02 9.48 18.65
CA ASN A 21 -2.81 9.93 19.35
C ASN A 21 -1.65 8.91 19.31
N TYR A 22 -1.95 7.61 19.24
CA TYR A 22 -0.93 6.55 19.29
C TYR A 22 -0.72 5.78 17.97
N GLY A 23 -1.61 5.89 16.99
CA GLY A 23 -1.53 5.13 15.73
C GLY A 23 -0.53 5.69 14.73
N TRP A 24 -0.31 7.01 14.73
CA TRP A 24 0.60 7.69 13.81
C TRP A 24 1.49 8.70 14.54
N ARG A 25 2.30 8.23 15.49
CA ARG A 25 3.39 9.06 16.00
C ARG A 25 4.50 9.04 14.96
N VAL A 26 4.57 10.10 14.15
CA VAL A 26 5.74 10.35 13.30
C VAL A 26 6.91 10.60 14.26
N SER A 27 7.65 9.54 14.59
CA SER A 27 8.85 9.62 15.41
C SER A 27 10.05 9.81 14.51
N GLY A 28 10.88 10.80 14.82
CA GLY A 28 12.10 11.12 14.07
C GLY A 28 11.96 12.34 13.17
N TYR A 29 12.97 12.55 12.34
CA TYR A 29 13.03 13.60 11.32
C TYR A 29 13.10 12.95 9.92
N PRO A 30 12.74 13.67 8.84
CA PRO A 30 12.86 13.13 7.49
C PRO A 30 14.31 12.73 7.18
N CYS A 31 14.53 11.44 6.95
CA CYS A 31 15.82 10.87 6.56
C CYS A 31 15.68 10.16 5.22
N THR A 32 16.71 10.24 4.38
CA THR A 32 16.78 9.39 3.18
C THR A 32 17.42 8.05 3.53
N PRO A 33 16.87 6.92 3.05
CA PRO A 33 17.49 5.61 3.29
C PRO A 33 18.88 5.60 2.66
N PHE A 34 19.89 5.18 3.42
CA PHE A 34 21.28 5.08 2.95
C PHE A 34 21.85 6.38 2.35
N ASN A 35 21.38 7.55 2.80
CA ASN A 35 21.75 8.85 2.22
C ASN A 35 21.57 8.89 0.69
N ASN A 36 20.50 8.28 0.20
CA ASN A 36 20.20 8.19 -1.23
C ASN A 36 20.25 9.57 -1.90
N ALA A 37 20.78 9.62 -3.12
CA ALA A 37 21.02 10.85 -3.90
C ALA A 37 22.11 11.81 -3.35
N ALA A 38 22.82 11.46 -2.27
CA ALA A 38 24.02 12.24 -1.87
C ALA A 38 25.16 12.10 -2.89
N THR A 39 25.35 10.90 -3.45
CA THR A 39 26.35 10.62 -4.49
C THR A 39 25.71 10.07 -5.77
N LYS A 40 24.80 9.09 -5.62
CA LYS A 40 24.02 8.51 -6.72
C LYS A 40 22.62 8.16 -6.23
N TYR A 41 21.64 8.27 -7.12
CA TYR A 41 20.30 7.79 -6.86
C TYR A 41 20.19 6.28 -7.07
N ILE A 42 19.61 5.60 -6.08
CA ILE A 42 19.30 4.17 -6.09
C ILE A 42 17.78 4.01 -5.86
N PRO A 43 17.03 3.39 -6.80
CA PRO A 43 15.63 3.10 -6.61
C PRO A 43 15.45 2.08 -5.48
N GLN A 44 14.52 2.37 -4.55
CA GLN A 44 14.29 1.54 -3.36
C GLN A 44 13.38 0.33 -3.65
N LEU A 45 12.62 0.37 -4.73
CA LEU A 45 11.73 -0.71 -5.12
C LEU A 45 12.53 -1.80 -5.83
N HIS A 46 12.64 -2.98 -5.20
CA HIS A 46 13.41 -4.10 -5.76
C HIS A 46 12.55 -5.08 -6.57
N ARG A 47 11.31 -5.32 -6.13
CA ARG A 47 10.46 -6.37 -6.71
C ARG A 47 8.99 -6.00 -6.64
N ILE A 48 8.28 -6.31 -7.72
CA ILE A 48 6.82 -6.24 -7.78
C ILE A 48 6.30 -7.63 -8.17
N THR A 49 5.24 -8.08 -7.49
CA THR A 49 4.52 -9.31 -7.85
C THR A 49 3.07 -8.97 -8.13
N VAL A 50 2.73 -8.95 -9.41
CA VAL A 50 1.38 -8.65 -9.89
C VAL A 50 0.57 -9.93 -9.87
N ARG A 51 -0.38 -9.98 -8.94
CA ARG A 51 -1.32 -11.09 -8.79
C ARG A 51 -2.63 -10.73 -9.45
N PHE A 52 -3.13 -11.58 -10.35
CA PHE A 52 -4.41 -11.34 -11.01
C PHE A 52 -5.21 -12.62 -11.17
N CYS A 53 -6.54 -12.49 -11.15
CA CYS A 53 -7.43 -13.58 -11.50
C CYS A 53 -7.86 -13.48 -12.96
N ARG A 54 -7.87 -14.63 -13.63
CA ARG A 54 -8.25 -14.72 -15.05
C ARG A 54 -9.74 -14.45 -15.28
N LYS A 55 -10.59 -14.78 -14.31
CA LYS A 55 -12.06 -14.71 -14.44
C LYS A 55 -12.71 -13.57 -13.66
N ASN A 56 -12.17 -13.23 -12.49
CA ASN A 56 -12.78 -12.20 -11.64
C ASN A 56 -12.73 -10.82 -12.31
N GLU A 57 -13.85 -10.11 -12.29
CA GLU A 57 -13.98 -8.75 -12.80
C GLU A 57 -13.16 -7.75 -11.99
N CYS A 58 -12.98 -7.99 -10.68
CA CYS A 58 -12.13 -7.13 -9.84
C CYS A 58 -10.67 -7.04 -10.35
N SER A 59 -10.20 -8.04 -11.10
CA SER A 59 -8.87 -8.04 -11.72
C SER A 59 -8.89 -7.73 -13.22
N ALA A 60 -9.97 -7.14 -13.75
CA ALA A 60 -10.06 -6.71 -15.14
C ALA A 60 -9.01 -5.62 -15.47
N GLY A 61 -8.85 -4.62 -14.61
CA GLY A 61 -7.86 -3.55 -14.81
C GLY A 61 -6.42 -4.07 -14.86
N VAL A 62 -6.06 -4.98 -13.96
CA VAL A 62 -4.71 -5.59 -13.94
C VAL A 62 -4.47 -6.44 -15.20
N ARG A 63 -5.49 -7.18 -15.66
CA ARG A 63 -5.40 -7.91 -16.94
C ARG A 63 -5.20 -6.98 -18.12
N HIS A 64 -5.91 -5.85 -18.16
CA HIS A 64 -5.73 -4.85 -19.19
C HIS A 64 -4.33 -4.25 -19.15
N PHE A 65 -3.81 -3.91 -17.98
CA PHE A 65 -2.46 -3.37 -17.79
C PHE A 65 -1.34 -4.32 -18.27
N ILE A 66 -1.53 -5.63 -18.09
CA ILE A 66 -0.63 -6.65 -18.63
C ILE A 66 -0.81 -6.76 -20.15
N SER A 67 -2.04 -6.84 -20.64
CA SER A 67 -2.35 -7.08 -22.06
C SER A 67 -2.01 -5.90 -22.97
N SER A 68 -2.11 -4.67 -22.46
CA SER A 68 -1.79 -3.46 -23.21
C SER A 68 -0.28 -3.22 -23.36
N GLY A 69 0.55 -4.07 -22.75
CA GLY A 69 2.01 -3.91 -22.77
C GLY A 69 2.53 -2.81 -21.85
N LEU A 70 1.66 -2.15 -21.07
CA LEU A 70 2.08 -1.12 -20.11
C LEU A 70 2.99 -1.70 -19.02
N LEU A 71 2.71 -2.93 -18.56
CA LEU A 71 3.60 -3.62 -17.63
C LEU A 71 4.98 -3.90 -18.22
N SER A 72 5.06 -4.29 -19.50
CA SER A 72 6.34 -4.51 -20.19
C SER A 72 7.10 -3.20 -20.40
N GLN A 73 6.40 -2.12 -20.73
CA GLN A 73 7.00 -0.79 -20.84
C GLN A 73 7.59 -0.35 -19.49
N PHE A 74 6.82 -0.47 -18.41
CA PHE A 74 7.27 -0.15 -17.06
C PHE A 74 8.54 -0.94 -16.67
N ALA A 75 8.60 -2.23 -17.00
CA ALA A 75 9.76 -3.07 -16.74
C ALA A 75 10.98 -2.65 -17.59
N SER A 76 10.77 -2.20 -18.83
CA SER A 76 11.85 -1.71 -19.70
C SER A 76 12.44 -0.38 -19.22
N GLU A 77 11.61 0.51 -18.67
CA GLU A 77 12.03 1.79 -18.11
C GLU A 77 12.79 1.62 -16.79
N ASN A 78 12.49 0.55 -16.04
CA ASN A 78 13.02 0.32 -14.70
C ASN A 78 13.74 -1.05 -14.60
N PRO A 79 14.94 -1.18 -15.20
CA PRO A 79 15.63 -2.47 -15.30
C PRO A 79 16.12 -3.03 -13.94
N SER A 80 16.20 -2.19 -12.90
CA SER A 80 16.57 -2.63 -11.55
C SER A 80 15.45 -3.35 -10.80
N ILE A 81 14.22 -3.33 -11.32
CA ILE A 81 13.04 -3.84 -10.64
C ILE A 81 12.64 -5.17 -11.26
N VAL A 82 12.58 -6.22 -10.44
CA VAL A 82 12.10 -7.52 -10.89
C VAL A 82 10.58 -7.55 -10.85
N VAL A 83 9.95 -7.82 -12.00
CA VAL A 83 8.49 -7.88 -12.12
C VAL A 83 8.05 -9.31 -12.37
N TYR A 84 7.28 -9.86 -11.42
CA TYR A 84 6.64 -11.17 -11.55
C TYR A 84 5.16 -11.01 -11.85
N VAL A 85 4.65 -11.86 -12.75
CA VAL A 85 3.23 -11.95 -13.08
C VAL A 85 2.73 -13.32 -12.66
N GLN A 86 1.84 -13.36 -11.67
CA GLN A 86 1.33 -14.61 -11.11
C GLN A 86 -0.19 -14.68 -11.27
N PRO A 87 -0.71 -15.63 -12.07
CA PRO A 87 -2.15 -15.89 -12.12
C PRO A 87 -2.57 -16.62 -10.84
N ILE A 88 -3.58 -16.08 -10.16
CA ILE A 88 -4.19 -16.67 -8.96
C ILE A 88 -5.70 -16.81 -9.17
N ARG A 89 -6.34 -17.78 -8.52
CA ARG A 89 -7.80 -17.78 -8.42
C ARG A 89 -8.19 -17.18 -7.07
N PHE A 90 -9.00 -16.12 -7.09
CA PHE A 90 -9.69 -15.67 -5.89
C PHE A 90 -10.82 -16.66 -5.63
N VAL A 91 -10.75 -17.37 -4.52
CA VAL A 91 -11.87 -18.10 -3.95
C VAL A 91 -12.57 -17.08 -3.05
N ASN A 92 -13.82 -16.73 -3.37
CA ASN A 92 -14.67 -15.96 -2.46
C ASN A 92 -15.06 -16.84 -1.27
#